data_AF-A0A7V8SZQ5-F1
#
_entry.id   AF-A0A7V8SZQ5-F1
#
_cell.length_a   1.000
_cell.length_b   1.000
_cell.length_c   1.000
_cell.angle_alpha   90.00
_cell.angle_beta   90.00
_cell.angle_gamma   90.00
#
_symmetry.space_group_name_H-M   'P 1'
#
loop_
_entity.id
_entity.type
_entity.pdbx_description
1 polymer ?
#
loop_
_entity_poly.entity_id
_entity_poly.type
_entity_poly.pdbx_seq_one_letter_code
_entity_poly.pdbx_strand_id
1 'polypeptide(L)'
;MKDWSPASAVRWLFASEPGATNGLLPRWIFLRALGLIYYSAFFSLVFQIKGLIGPQGILPAAQYLRAVTGQFGRLGYWYAPTLLWFSSGRHMLTGICWVGMLASVLLVLNLWPRGMLAICFACFLSFVSAAQDFSGYQSDGMLLEAGFISLFFAPRGFRPRLGEASPPSRASRFLLLWECFRIYFESGVAKIIGGDPEWRNFTALNEY
;
A
#
# COMPACT_ATOMS: atom_id res chain seq x y z
N MET A 1 -7.79 -40.44 0.85
CA MET A 1 -6.77 -39.37 0.71
C MET A 1 -7.31 -38.36 -0.29
N LYS A 2 -7.22 -37.07 -0.01
CA LYS A 2 -7.78 -36.03 -0.88
C LYS A 2 -6.79 -35.76 -2.01
N ASP A 3 -7.14 -36.05 -3.25
CA ASP A 3 -6.24 -35.89 -4.39
C ASP A 3 -5.93 -34.40 -4.61
N TRP A 4 -4.73 -34.00 -4.21
CA TRP A 4 -4.23 -32.64 -4.38
C TRP A 4 -3.73 -32.46 -5.81
N SER A 5 -4.57 -31.87 -6.66
CA SER A 5 -4.13 -31.30 -7.93
C SER A 5 -3.77 -29.81 -7.75
N PRO A 6 -2.84 -29.23 -8.55
CA PRO A 6 -2.53 -27.80 -8.50
C PRO A 6 -3.78 -26.92 -8.65
N ALA A 7 -4.73 -27.36 -9.49
CA ALA A 7 -6.02 -26.69 -9.67
C ALA A 7 -6.88 -26.72 -8.40
N SER A 8 -6.84 -27.80 -7.63
CA SER A 8 -7.56 -27.91 -6.34
C SER A 8 -6.94 -27.04 -5.25
N ALA A 9 -5.61 -26.89 -5.24
CA ALA A 9 -4.88 -26.00 -4.34
C ALA A 9 -5.23 -24.53 -4.58
N VAL A 10 -5.21 -24.10 -5.85
CA VAL A 10 -5.58 -22.75 -6.25
C VAL A 10 -7.04 -22.46 -5.88
N ARG A 11 -7.96 -23.38 -6.21
CA ARG A 11 -9.37 -23.23 -5.81
C ARG A 11 -9.54 -23.16 -4.29
N TRP A 12 -8.75 -23.92 -3.53
CA TRP A 12 -8.80 -23.89 -2.07
C TRP A 12 -8.28 -22.56 -1.50
N LEU A 13 -7.23 -21.96 -2.07
CA LEU A 13 -6.67 -20.67 -1.65
C LEU A 13 -7.60 -19.48 -1.96
N PHE A 14 -8.28 -19.52 -3.12
CA PHE A 14 -9.21 -18.46 -3.52
C PHE A 14 -10.64 -18.71 -3.05
N ALA A 15 -10.95 -19.87 -2.48
CA ALA A 15 -12.24 -20.14 -1.87
C ALA A 15 -12.52 -19.13 -0.75
N SER A 16 -13.71 -18.54 -0.79
CA SER A 16 -14.25 -17.79 0.33
C SER A 16 -14.59 -18.77 1.45
N GLU A 17 -14.19 -18.48 2.69
CA GLU A 17 -14.62 -19.25 3.86
C GLU A 17 -16.03 -18.82 4.27
N PRO A 18 -17.05 -19.68 4.14
CA PRO A 18 -18.34 -19.42 4.75
C PRO A 18 -18.23 -19.80 6.24
N GLY A 19 -18.42 -18.84 7.15
CA GLY A 19 -18.96 -19.19 8.46
C GLY A 19 -18.02 -19.29 9.68
N ALA A 20 -16.98 -18.47 9.80
CA ALA A 20 -16.47 -18.14 11.13
C ALA A 20 -16.82 -16.68 11.46
N THR A 21 -17.90 -16.49 12.23
CA THR A 21 -18.37 -15.20 12.77
C THR A 21 -17.23 -14.40 13.42
N ASN A 22 -16.19 -15.08 13.92
CA ASN A 22 -15.01 -14.51 14.57
C ASN A 22 -14.09 -13.70 13.64
N GLY A 23 -14.16 -13.86 12.32
CA GLY A 23 -13.26 -13.19 11.36
C GLY A 23 -13.72 -11.81 10.87
N LEU A 24 -14.99 -11.46 11.08
CA LEU A 24 -15.58 -10.24 10.52
C LEU A 24 -15.16 -8.97 11.26
N LEU A 25 -15.10 -9.03 12.60
CA LEU A 25 -14.69 -7.89 13.42
C LEU A 25 -13.20 -7.55 13.23
N PRO A 26 -12.24 -8.50 13.24
CA PRO A 26 -10.84 -8.20 12.90
C PRO A 26 -10.68 -7.59 11.51
N ARG A 27 -11.38 -8.12 10.50
CA ARG A 27 -11.40 -7.54 9.14
C ARG A 27 -11.93 -6.11 9.14
N TRP A 28 -13.02 -5.88 9.87
CA TRP A 28 -13.61 -4.57 10.00
C TRP A 28 -12.60 -3.59 10.61
N ILE A 29 -12.01 -3.92 11.76
CA ILE A 29 -11.02 -3.08 12.45
C ILE A 29 -9.81 -2.82 11.56
N PHE A 30 -9.26 -3.87 10.93
CA PHE A 30 -8.10 -3.79 10.05
C PHE A 30 -8.30 -2.77 8.93
N LEU A 31 -9.46 -2.76 8.26
CA LEU A 31 -9.72 -1.80 7.17
C LEU A 31 -9.78 -0.34 7.66
N ARG A 32 -10.19 -0.08 8.91
CA ARG A 32 -10.17 1.27 9.49
C ARG A 32 -8.75 1.67 9.85
N ALA A 33 -8.01 0.76 10.48
CA ALA A 33 -6.60 0.97 10.79
C ALA A 33 -5.82 1.30 9.51
N LEU A 34 -6.03 0.54 8.44
CA LEU A 34 -5.42 0.80 7.14
C LEU A 34 -5.84 2.16 6.56
N GLY A 35 -7.12 2.54 6.68
CA GLY A 35 -7.58 3.88 6.32
C GLY A 35 -6.88 4.99 7.11
N LEU A 36 -6.72 4.82 8.43
CA LEU A 36 -6.00 5.79 9.27
C LEU A 36 -4.51 5.88 8.91
N ILE A 37 -3.87 4.75 8.55
CA ILE A 37 -2.48 4.72 8.07
C ILE A 37 -2.35 5.46 6.73
N TYR A 38 -3.26 5.21 5.78
CA TYR A 38 -3.29 6.00 4.54
C TYR A 38 -3.51 7.49 4.81
N TYR A 39 -4.42 7.83 5.72
CA TYR A 39 -4.65 9.22 6.10
C TYR A 39 -3.38 9.87 6.67
N SER A 40 -2.69 9.22 7.60
CA SER A 40 -1.46 9.77 8.18
C SER A 40 -0.35 9.93 7.14
N ALA A 41 -0.21 8.96 6.23
CA ALA A 41 0.73 9.03 5.11
C ALA A 41 0.41 10.21 4.19
N PHE A 42 -0.82 10.33 3.70
CA PHE A 42 -1.20 11.44 2.82
C PHE A 42 -1.13 12.80 3.52
N PHE A 43 -1.55 12.88 4.78
CA PHE A 43 -1.47 14.12 5.56
C PHE A 43 -0.02 14.61 5.69
N SER A 44 0.90 13.71 6.02
CA SER A 44 2.33 14.01 6.04
C SER A 44 2.84 14.46 4.66
N LEU A 45 2.39 13.78 3.60
CA LEU A 45 2.76 14.12 2.22
C LEU A 45 2.25 15.47 1.75
N VAL A 46 1.08 15.95 2.20
CA VAL A 46 0.54 17.27 1.78
C VAL A 46 1.56 18.40 1.98
N PHE A 47 2.32 18.34 3.08
CA PHE A 47 3.32 19.36 3.41
C PHE A 47 4.64 19.17 2.66
N GLN A 48 4.99 17.93 2.32
CA GLN A 48 6.31 17.57 1.78
C GLN A 48 6.33 17.46 0.26
N ILE A 49 5.25 16.97 -0.36
CA ILE A 49 5.23 16.53 -1.76
C ILE A 49 5.66 17.63 -2.75
N LYS A 50 5.35 18.90 -2.45
CA LYS A 50 5.74 20.04 -3.28
C LYS A 50 7.25 20.29 -3.24
N GLY A 51 7.87 20.14 -2.08
CA GLY A 51 9.31 20.30 -1.91
C GLY A 51 10.11 19.11 -2.42
N LEU A 52 9.55 17.90 -2.31
CA LEU A 52 10.20 16.68 -2.79
C LEU A 52 10.15 16.58 -4.32
N ILE A 53 8.94 16.52 -4.89
CA ILE A 53 8.73 16.18 -6.31
C ILE A 53 7.99 17.23 -7.12
N GLY A 54 7.75 18.41 -6.54
CA GLY A 54 7.14 19.53 -7.24
C GLY A 54 8.01 20.07 -8.39
N PRO A 55 7.46 20.96 -9.23
CA PRO A 55 8.21 21.58 -10.33
C PRO A 55 9.45 22.37 -9.88
N GLN A 56 9.45 22.86 -8.64
CA GLN A 56 10.57 23.53 -7.96
C GLN A 56 11.11 22.69 -6.80
N GLY A 57 10.82 21.39 -6.78
CA GLY A 57 11.27 20.47 -5.74
C GLY A 57 12.70 20.00 -5.96
N ILE A 58 13.20 19.20 -5.02
CA ILE A 58 14.55 18.61 -5.05
C ILE A 58 14.68 17.66 -6.24
N LEU A 59 13.70 16.77 -6.45
CA LEU A 59 13.65 15.80 -7.53
C LEU A 59 12.33 15.93 -8.32
N PRO A 60 12.23 16.89 -9.27
CA PRO A 60 10.97 17.16 -9.96
C PRO A 60 10.45 15.95 -10.75
N ALA A 61 9.23 15.49 -10.41
CA ALA A 61 8.60 14.34 -11.08
C ALA A 61 8.52 14.51 -12.60
N ALA A 62 8.29 15.74 -13.08
CA ALA A 62 8.20 16.03 -14.51
C ALA A 62 9.51 15.75 -15.29
N GLN A 63 10.67 15.90 -14.63
CA GLN A 63 11.97 15.62 -15.24
C GLN A 63 12.23 14.12 -15.24
N TYR A 64 11.94 13.45 -14.12
CA TYR A 64 12.03 12.00 -13.99
C TYR A 64 11.17 11.26 -15.02
N LEU A 65 9.88 11.60 -15.10
CA LEU A 65 8.95 10.96 -16.04
C LEU A 65 9.39 11.18 -17.51
N ARG A 66 9.91 12.36 -17.84
CA ARG A 66 10.50 12.62 -19.16
C ARG A 66 11.74 11.77 -19.43
N ALA A 67 12.62 11.60 -18.45
CA ALA A 67 13.80 10.73 -18.57
C ALA A 67 13.39 9.26 -18.76
N VAL A 68 12.41 8.78 -18.00
CA VAL A 68 11.86 7.41 -18.12
C VAL A 68 11.26 7.17 -19.51
N THR A 69 10.46 8.11 -20.04
CA THR A 69 9.95 7.99 -21.41
C THR A 69 11.05 8.10 -22.46
N GLY A 70 12.07 8.93 -22.24
CA GLY A 70 13.21 9.06 -23.14
C GLY A 70 14.03 7.77 -23.26
N GLN A 71 14.17 7.02 -22.17
CA GLN A 71 14.94 5.76 -22.16
C GLN A 71 14.10 4.53 -22.55
N PHE A 72 12.87 4.43 -22.04
CA PHE A 72 12.06 3.21 -22.16
C PHE A 72 10.85 3.36 -23.09
N GLY A 73 10.61 4.56 -23.64
CA GLY A 73 9.47 4.82 -24.52
C GLY A 73 8.14 4.48 -23.85
N ARG A 74 7.32 3.66 -24.53
CA ARG A 74 6.01 3.21 -24.01
C ARG A 74 6.15 2.23 -22.82
N LEU A 75 7.30 1.60 -22.62
CA LEU A 75 7.53 0.76 -21.44
C LEU A 75 7.69 1.62 -20.17
N GLY A 76 7.95 2.92 -20.31
CA GLY A 76 8.04 3.84 -19.18
C GLY A 76 6.79 3.87 -18.29
N TYR A 77 5.60 3.63 -18.86
CA TYR A 77 4.35 3.54 -18.09
C TYR A 77 4.31 2.35 -17.13
N TRP A 78 5.01 1.26 -17.46
CA TRP A 78 5.15 0.11 -16.57
C TRP A 78 6.22 0.33 -15.51
N TYR A 79 7.25 1.13 -15.82
CA TYR A 79 8.31 1.46 -14.88
C TYR A 79 7.84 2.44 -13.80
N ALA A 80 7.05 3.44 -14.19
CA ALA A 80 6.47 4.42 -13.28
C ALA A 80 4.94 4.50 -13.47
N PRO A 81 4.17 3.57 -12.88
CA PRO A 81 2.71 3.61 -12.95
C PRO A 81 2.15 4.73 -12.05
N THR A 82 2.04 5.95 -12.59
CA THR A 82 1.59 7.13 -11.84
C THR A 82 0.52 7.95 -12.57
N LEU A 83 -0.36 8.60 -11.83
CA LEU A 83 -1.30 9.61 -12.37
C LEU A 83 -0.58 10.90 -12.82
N LEU A 84 0.69 11.08 -12.44
CA LEU A 84 1.46 12.28 -12.77
C LEU A 84 1.88 12.39 -14.24
N TRP A 85 1.62 11.35 -15.06
CA TRP A 85 1.72 11.41 -16.51
C TRP A 85 0.76 12.44 -17.13
N PHE A 86 -0.41 12.65 -16.53
CA PHE A 86 -1.39 13.63 -17.04
C PHE A 86 -0.97 15.06 -16.72
N SER A 87 -0.47 15.29 -15.52
CA SER A 87 0.08 16.57 -15.09
C SER A 87 0.98 16.36 -13.88
N SER A 88 2.19 16.91 -13.92
CA SER A 88 3.10 16.90 -12.77
C SER A 88 3.14 18.26 -12.05
N GLY A 89 2.08 19.06 -12.22
CA GLY A 89 1.98 20.40 -11.64
C GLY A 89 1.70 20.39 -10.14
N ARG A 90 1.94 21.55 -9.49
CA ARG A 90 1.69 21.76 -8.05
C ARG A 90 0.26 21.39 -7.61
N HIS A 91 -0.72 21.71 -8.45
CA HIS A 91 -2.13 21.42 -8.18
C HIS A 91 -2.45 19.93 -8.27
N MET A 92 -1.87 19.21 -9.24
CA MET A 92 -2.07 17.75 -9.35
C MET A 92 -1.50 17.03 -8.12
N LEU A 93 -0.26 17.35 -7.73
CA LEU A 93 0.39 16.75 -6.56
C LEU A 93 -0.44 16.93 -5.28
N THR A 94 -0.89 18.17 -5.05
CA THR A 94 -1.74 18.48 -3.88
C THR A 94 -3.10 17.80 -4.01
N GLY A 95 -3.67 17.74 -5.22
CA GLY A 95 -4.94 17.07 -5.51
C GLY A 95 -4.90 15.57 -5.21
N ILE A 96 -3.82 14.87 -5.61
CA ILE A 96 -3.63 13.43 -5.30
C ILE A 96 -3.61 13.22 -3.78
N CYS A 97 -2.90 14.06 -3.02
CA CYS A 97 -2.88 13.94 -1.56
C CYS A 97 -4.27 14.17 -0.95
N TRP A 98 -5.00 15.22 -1.36
CA TRP A 98 -6.35 15.49 -0.85
C TRP A 98 -7.35 14.41 -1.21
N VAL A 99 -7.32 13.89 -2.44
CA VAL A 99 -8.17 12.78 -2.87
C VAL A 99 -7.85 11.53 -2.06
N GLY A 100 -6.57 11.23 -1.84
CA GLY A 100 -6.12 10.13 -0.98
C GLY A 100 -6.61 10.28 0.48
N MET A 101 -6.51 11.48 1.05
CA MET A 101 -7.03 11.78 2.40
C MET A 101 -8.55 11.63 2.48
N LEU A 102 -9.28 12.15 1.49
CA LEU A 102 -10.74 12.02 1.49
C LEU A 102 -11.15 10.55 1.37
N ALA A 103 -10.54 9.80 0.45
CA ALA A 103 -10.79 8.39 0.27
C ALA A 103 -10.48 7.59 1.54
N SER A 104 -9.40 7.92 2.26
CA SER A 104 -9.02 7.23 3.48
C SER A 104 -10.01 7.50 4.63
N VAL A 105 -10.52 8.72 4.77
CA VAL A 105 -11.62 9.03 5.71
C VAL A 105 -12.89 8.26 5.35
N LEU A 106 -13.27 8.24 4.06
CA LEU A 106 -14.44 7.49 3.60
C LEU A 106 -14.30 5.98 3.84
N LEU A 107 -13.08 5.44 3.69
CA LEU A 107 -12.75 4.05 4.03
C LEU A 107 -12.96 3.77 5.53
N VAL A 108 -12.49 4.66 6.41
CA VAL A 108 -12.72 4.55 7.86
C VAL A 108 -14.22 4.53 8.18
N LEU A 109 -14.99 5.37 7.50
CA LEU A 109 -16.45 5.44 7.60
C LEU A 109 -17.19 4.26 6.94
N ASN A 110 -16.47 3.28 6.39
CA ASN A 110 -17.03 2.12 5.68
C ASN A 110 -17.83 2.45 4.42
N LEU A 111 -17.54 3.58 3.79
CA LEU A 111 -18.19 4.03 2.57
C LEU A 111 -17.42 3.47 1.38
N TRP A 112 -18.09 2.60 0.63
CA TRP A 112 -17.57 1.88 -0.52
C TRP A 112 -16.12 1.39 -0.34
N PRO A 113 -15.82 0.54 0.68
CA PRO A 113 -14.46 0.28 1.14
C PRO A 113 -13.49 -0.16 0.05
N ARG A 114 -13.94 -1.05 -0.85
CA ARG A 114 -13.12 -1.53 -1.97
C ARG A 114 -12.79 -0.44 -2.98
N GLY A 115 -13.73 0.47 -3.25
CA GLY A 115 -13.51 1.61 -4.15
C GLY A 115 -12.57 2.64 -3.52
N MET A 116 -12.80 2.98 -2.25
CA MET A 116 -11.95 3.92 -1.52
C MET A 116 -10.52 3.38 -1.37
N LEU A 117 -10.34 2.09 -1.09
CA LEU A 117 -9.02 1.44 -1.11
C LEU A 117 -8.33 1.53 -2.47
N ALA A 118 -9.07 1.30 -3.56
CA ALA A 118 -8.49 1.41 -4.90
C ALA A 118 -8.02 2.85 -5.19
N ILE A 119 -8.78 3.85 -4.74
CA ILE A 119 -8.39 5.26 -4.86
C ILE A 119 -7.15 5.55 -4.01
N CYS A 120 -7.13 5.15 -2.74
CA CYS A 120 -5.95 5.30 -1.87
C CYS A 120 -4.72 4.64 -2.48
N PHE A 121 -4.87 3.38 -2.93
CA PHE A 121 -3.80 2.62 -3.58
C PHE A 121 -3.27 3.33 -4.82
N ALA A 122 -4.14 3.79 -5.73
CA ALA A 122 -3.71 4.48 -6.94
C ALA A 122 -3.03 5.82 -6.65
N CYS A 123 -3.54 6.59 -5.68
CA CYS A 123 -2.92 7.85 -5.25
C CYS A 123 -1.54 7.62 -4.62
N PHE A 124 -1.42 6.61 -3.75
CA PHE A 124 -0.17 6.30 -3.08
C PHE A 124 0.86 5.69 -4.05
N LEU A 125 0.42 4.80 -4.95
CA LEU A 125 1.25 4.26 -6.02
C LEU A 125 1.79 5.38 -6.92
N SER A 126 0.95 6.37 -7.22
CA SER A 126 1.36 7.54 -8.01
C SER A 126 2.49 8.34 -7.36
N PHE A 127 2.47 8.46 -6.04
CA PHE A 127 3.54 9.08 -5.27
C PHE A 127 4.80 8.20 -5.30
N VAL A 128 4.72 6.94 -4.87
CA VAL A 128 5.86 6.02 -4.79
C VAL A 128 6.55 5.83 -6.15
N SER A 129 5.78 5.78 -7.23
CA SER A 129 6.34 5.62 -8.58
C SER A 129 7.07 6.87 -9.10
N ALA A 130 6.86 8.04 -8.48
CA ALA A 130 7.44 9.31 -8.91
C ALA A 130 8.40 9.93 -7.88
N ALA A 131 8.43 9.41 -6.65
CA ALA A 131 9.20 9.93 -5.52
C ALA A 131 10.69 9.58 -5.56
N GLN A 132 11.11 8.69 -6.48
CA GLN A 132 12.51 8.32 -6.68
C GLN A 132 13.15 7.86 -5.35
N ASP A 133 14.24 8.51 -4.94
CA ASP A 133 14.97 8.19 -3.71
C ASP A 133 14.13 8.42 -2.44
N PHE A 134 13.06 9.23 -2.51
CA PHE A 134 12.19 9.53 -1.37
C PHE A 134 11.18 8.43 -1.05
N SER A 135 11.02 7.40 -1.89
CA SER A 135 10.11 6.27 -1.63
C SER A 135 10.80 4.90 -1.65
N GLY A 136 12.11 4.88 -1.41
CA GLY A 136 12.89 3.65 -1.31
C GLY A 136 12.79 2.95 0.05
N TYR A 137 12.06 3.54 1.01
CA TYR A 137 11.96 2.97 2.35
C TYR A 137 10.98 1.79 2.37
N GLN A 138 11.33 0.76 3.15
CA GLN A 138 10.58 -0.49 3.23
C GLN A 138 9.09 -0.25 3.51
N SER A 139 8.73 0.69 4.38
CA SER A 139 7.34 0.97 4.76
C SER A 139 6.44 1.33 3.57
N ASP A 140 6.96 2.03 2.56
CA ASP A 140 6.17 2.48 1.42
C ASP A 140 5.79 1.32 0.52
N GLY A 141 6.74 0.41 0.28
CA GLY A 141 6.49 -0.84 -0.44
C GLY A 141 5.47 -1.72 0.29
N MET A 142 5.60 -1.86 1.61
CA MET A 142 4.65 -2.65 2.39
C MET A 142 3.25 -2.02 2.37
N LEU A 143 3.11 -0.71 2.55
CA LEU A 143 1.79 -0.07 2.47
C LEU A 143 1.11 -0.25 1.09
N LEU A 144 1.89 -0.32 0.00
CA LEU A 144 1.36 -0.67 -1.32
C LEU A 144 0.90 -2.13 -1.38
N GLU A 145 1.70 -3.07 -0.87
CA GLU A 145 1.34 -4.49 -0.79
C GLU A 145 0.05 -4.68 0.03
N ALA A 146 -0.02 -4.14 1.25
CA ALA A 146 -1.22 -4.15 2.09
C ALA A 146 -2.43 -3.58 1.36
N GLY A 147 -2.27 -2.44 0.68
CA GLY A 147 -3.31 -1.81 -0.10
C GLY A 147 -3.87 -2.71 -1.20
N PHE A 148 -2.96 -3.28 -1.99
CA PHE A 148 -3.31 -4.17 -3.09
C PHE A 148 -4.00 -5.45 -2.61
N ILE A 149 -3.43 -6.13 -1.61
CA ILE A 149 -4.02 -7.34 -1.03
C ILE A 149 -5.40 -7.02 -0.42
N SER A 150 -5.53 -5.85 0.20
CA SER A 150 -6.78 -5.39 0.81
C SER A 150 -7.92 -5.18 -0.18
N LEU A 151 -7.65 -5.00 -1.48
CA LEU A 151 -8.70 -4.96 -2.52
C LEU A 151 -9.47 -6.29 -2.63
N PHE A 152 -8.80 -7.41 -2.35
CA PHE A 152 -9.39 -8.75 -2.33
C PHE A 152 -9.91 -9.14 -0.96
N PHE A 153 -9.40 -8.48 0.09
CA PHE A 153 -9.87 -8.64 1.46
C PHE A 153 -11.12 -7.82 1.76
N ALA A 154 -11.31 -6.64 1.16
CA ALA A 154 -12.40 -5.73 1.47
C ALA A 154 -13.77 -6.22 0.97
N PRO A 155 -14.86 -5.99 1.73
CA PRO A 155 -16.20 -6.42 1.32
C PRO A 155 -16.72 -5.59 0.14
N ARG A 156 -17.53 -6.22 -0.71
CA ARG A 156 -18.22 -5.55 -1.82
C ARG A 156 -19.43 -4.76 -1.31
N GLY A 157 -19.81 -3.70 -2.03
CA GLY A 157 -20.99 -2.87 -1.74
C GLY A 157 -20.66 -1.49 -1.18
N PHE A 158 -21.68 -0.62 -1.14
CA PHE A 158 -21.51 0.79 -0.74
C PHE A 158 -21.42 0.98 0.79
N ARG A 159 -22.18 0.22 1.58
CA ARG A 159 -22.09 0.21 3.05
C ARG A 159 -22.24 -1.20 3.59
N PRO A 160 -21.18 -2.02 3.51
CA PRO A 160 -21.27 -3.46 3.78
C PRO A 160 -21.42 -3.84 5.26
N ARG A 161 -21.52 -2.89 6.20
CA ARG A 161 -21.51 -3.14 7.66
C ARG A 161 -20.29 -4.02 8.04
N LEU A 162 -20.50 -5.22 8.58
CA LEU A 162 -19.44 -6.19 8.89
C LEU A 162 -19.00 -7.04 7.68
N GLY A 163 -19.71 -6.97 6.56
CA GLY A 163 -19.36 -7.68 5.33
C GLY A 163 -19.76 -9.16 5.31
N GLU A 164 -20.81 -9.52 6.05
CA GLU A 164 -21.34 -10.90 6.16
C GLU A 164 -21.65 -11.52 4.80
N ALA A 165 -22.26 -10.74 3.90
CA ALA A 165 -22.62 -11.19 2.55
C ALA A 165 -21.41 -11.36 1.59
N SER A 166 -20.19 -10.98 2.02
CA SER A 166 -18.99 -11.00 1.18
C SER A 166 -17.77 -11.49 1.96
N PRO A 167 -17.68 -12.80 2.27
CA PRO A 167 -16.54 -13.40 2.97
C PRO A 167 -15.19 -13.12 2.28
N PRO A 168 -14.11 -12.86 3.03
CA PRO A 168 -12.79 -12.61 2.46
C PRO A 168 -12.19 -13.88 1.84
N SER A 169 -11.28 -13.72 0.87
CA SER A 169 -10.53 -14.86 0.31
C SER A 169 -9.45 -15.33 1.30
N ARG A 170 -9.23 -16.66 1.41
CA ARG A 170 -8.17 -17.21 2.28
C ARG A 170 -6.79 -16.68 1.90
N ALA A 171 -6.49 -16.59 0.60
CA ALA A 171 -5.27 -16.02 0.09
C ALA A 171 -5.03 -14.59 0.61
N SER A 172 -6.03 -13.70 0.51
CA SER A 172 -5.87 -12.33 1.00
C SER A 172 -5.60 -12.26 2.51
N ARG A 173 -6.28 -13.11 3.31
CA ARG A 173 -6.05 -13.17 4.76
C ARG A 173 -4.64 -13.67 5.08
N PHE A 174 -4.20 -14.75 4.41
CA PHE A 174 -2.87 -15.30 4.60
C PHE A 174 -1.79 -14.30 4.20
N LEU A 175 -1.93 -13.64 3.04
CA LEU A 175 -0.96 -12.67 2.55
C LEU A 175 -0.85 -11.45 3.47
N LEU A 176 -1.96 -10.96 4.05
CA LEU A 176 -1.90 -9.88 5.06
C LEU A 176 -1.18 -10.33 6.34
N LEU A 177 -1.41 -11.55 6.80
CA LEU A 177 -0.70 -12.10 7.96
C LEU A 177 0.80 -12.30 7.66
N TRP A 178 1.11 -12.78 6.46
CA TRP A 178 2.47 -12.92 5.97
C TRP A 178 3.18 -11.57 5.88
N GLU A 179 2.47 -10.54 5.43
CA GLU A 179 2.98 -9.18 5.40
C GLU A 179 3.27 -8.65 6.80
N CYS A 180 2.36 -8.84 7.77
CA CYS A 180 2.61 -8.50 9.17
C CYS A 180 3.87 -9.21 9.71
N PHE A 181 4.07 -10.48 9.37
CA PHE A 181 5.28 -11.20 9.72
C PHE A 181 6.52 -10.57 9.06
N ARG A 182 6.45 -10.27 7.75
CA ARG A 182 7.54 -9.66 6.99
C ARG A 182 7.99 -8.33 7.57
N ILE A 183 7.07 -7.48 8.06
CA ILE A 183 7.43 -6.17 8.64
C ILE A 183 8.51 -6.34 9.71
N TYR A 184 8.26 -7.25 10.67
CA TYR A 184 9.19 -7.48 11.78
C TYR A 184 10.40 -8.30 11.35
N PHE A 185 10.19 -9.32 10.52
CA PHE A 185 11.26 -10.21 10.09
C PHE A 185 12.29 -9.50 9.22
N GLU A 186 11.85 -8.79 8.18
CA GLU A 186 12.73 -8.06 7.27
C GLU A 186 13.42 -6.89 7.99
N SER A 187 12.77 -6.22 8.93
CA SER A 187 13.44 -5.20 9.78
C SER A 187 14.60 -5.81 10.58
N GLY A 188 14.43 -7.00 11.16
CA GLY A 188 15.50 -7.73 11.84
C GLY A 188 16.62 -8.17 10.89
N VAL A 189 16.25 -8.72 9.73
CA VAL A 189 17.22 -9.15 8.71
C VAL A 189 18.04 -7.96 8.18
N ALA A 190 17.40 -6.81 7.92
CA ALA A 190 18.07 -5.61 7.46
C ALA A 190 19.15 -5.13 8.45
N LYS A 191 18.90 -5.24 9.76
CA LYS A 191 19.90 -4.92 10.80
C LYS A 191 21.10 -5.86 10.77
N ILE A 192 20.88 -7.15 10.52
CA ILE A 192 21.95 -8.17 10.47
C ILE A 192 22.78 -8.04 9.18
N ILE A 193 22.11 -7.80 8.05
CA ILE A 193 22.73 -7.66 6.73
C ILE A 193 23.42 -6.30 6.58
N GLY A 194 22.91 -5.26 7.24
CA GLY A 194 23.45 -3.90 7.18
C GLY A 194 24.91 -3.77 7.63
N GLY A 195 25.48 -4.81 8.25
CA GLY A 195 26.91 -4.89 8.55
C GLY A 195 27.36 -4.03 9.73
N ASP A 196 26.43 -3.31 10.35
CA ASP A 196 26.67 -2.49 11.53
C ASP A 196 27.07 -3.38 12.74
N PRO A 197 28.29 -3.20 13.28
CA PRO A 197 28.77 -3.96 14.43
C PRO A 197 27.88 -3.80 15.67
N GLU A 198 27.23 -2.65 15.83
CA GLU A 198 26.44 -2.33 17.02
C GLU A 198 25.20 -3.23 17.15
N TRP A 199 24.57 -3.57 16.02
CA TRP A 199 23.45 -4.53 16.00
C TRP A 199 23.90 -5.96 16.27
N ARG A 200 25.13 -6.33 15.88
CA ARG A 200 25.70 -7.66 16.15
C ARG A 200 26.18 -7.83 17.58
N ASN A 201 26.70 -6.75 18.16
CA ASN A 201 27.23 -6.71 19.52
C ASN A 201 26.16 -6.35 20.56
N PHE A 202 24.90 -6.14 20.14
CA PHE A 202 23.77 -5.74 20.99
C PHE A 202 23.97 -4.40 21.72
N THR A 203 24.83 -3.54 21.20
CA THR A 203 25.18 -2.23 21.76
C THR A 203 24.43 -1.07 21.09
N ALA A 204 23.67 -1.34 20.02
CA ALA A 204 22.92 -0.34 19.26
C ALA A 204 21.91 0.52 20.08
N LEU A 205 21.54 0.11 21.30
CA LEU A 205 20.65 0.86 22.18
C LEU A 205 21.39 1.66 23.27
N ASN A 206 22.72 1.59 23.33
CA ASN A 206 23.50 2.29 24.36
C ASN A 206 23.59 3.80 24.10
N GLU A 207 23.43 4.23 22.84
CA GLU A 207 23.58 5.62 22.39
C GLU A 207 22.25 6.22 21.87
N TYR A 208 21.11 5.71 22.33
CA TYR A 208 19.78 6.19 21.94
C TYR A 208 19.29 7.39 22.77
#